data_AF-A0A7V3WGV8-F1
#
_entry.id   AF-A0A7V3WGV8-F1
#
_cell.length_a   1.000
_cell.length_b   1.000
_cell.length_c   1.000
_cell.angle_alpha   90.00
_cell.angle_beta   90.00
_cell.angle_gamma   90.00
#
_symmetry.space_group_name_H-M   'P 1'
#
loop_
_entity.id
_entity.type
_entity.pdbx_description
1 polymer ?
#
loop_
_entity_poly.entity_id
_entity_poly.type
_entity_poly.pdbx_seq_one_letter_code
_entity_poly.pdbx_strand_id
1 'polypeptide(L)'
;MEKDEVTEFMVDVMGGYWPENAAFFPIIIENKVVALLHCDNYTSKEQIPSTDGLEIFIDQAGIALEKTLLQRRLQDLDKNSKE
;
A
#
# COMPACT_ATOMS: atom_id res chain seq x y z
N MET A 1 14.61 12.29 1.49
CA MET A 1 13.57 12.37 2.55
C MET A 1 14.08 13.28 3.64
N GLU A 2 13.26 14.23 4.07
CA GLU A 2 13.59 15.10 5.20
C GLU A 2 13.42 14.30 6.51
N LYS A 3 14.22 14.62 7.54
CA LYS A 3 14.14 13.96 8.85
C LYS A 3 13.19 14.73 9.75
N ASP A 4 11.90 14.60 9.48
CA ASP A 4 10.85 15.08 10.37
C ASP A 4 10.33 13.95 11.27
N GLU A 5 9.60 14.32 12.33
CA GLU A 5 9.09 13.42 13.35
C GLU A 5 8.16 12.32 12.78
N VAL A 6 7.39 12.63 11.73
CA VAL A 6 6.48 11.67 11.08
C VAL A 6 7.28 10.68 10.25
N THR A 7 8.25 11.18 9.49
CA THR A 7 9.12 10.33 8.67
C THR A 7 9.97 9.40 9.55
N GLU A 8 10.46 9.88 10.68
CA GLU A 8 11.24 9.08 11.64
C GLU A 8 10.38 7.98 12.28
N PHE A 9 9.16 8.30 12.70
CA PHE A 9 8.19 7.31 13.18
C PHE A 9 7.89 6.24 12.12
N MET A 10 7.65 6.66 10.87
CA MET A 10 7.39 5.74 9.76
C MET A 10 8.55 4.76 9.52
N VAL A 11 9.78 5.26 9.52
CA VAL A 11 10.98 4.43 9.34
C VAL A 11 11.14 3.43 10.49
N ASP A 12 10.88 3.85 11.74
CA ASP A 12 10.95 2.97 12.90
C ASP A 12 9.97 1.79 12.79
N VAL A 13 8.73 2.07 12.40
CA VAL A 13 7.70 1.04 12.18
C VAL A 13 8.06 0.07 11.04
N MET A 14 8.77 0.53 10.01
CA MET A 14 9.15 -0.28 8.84
C MET A 14 10.43 -1.11 9.04
N GLY A 15 11.13 -0.95 10.17
CA GLY A 15 12.32 -1.74 10.49
C GLY A 15 13.52 -0.94 10.99
N GLY A 16 13.39 0.39 11.15
CA GLY A 16 14.38 1.26 11.80
C GLY A 16 15.61 1.60 10.96
N TYR A 17 15.71 1.11 9.72
CA TYR A 17 16.81 1.46 8.81
C TYR A 17 16.40 2.62 7.91
N TRP A 18 17.24 3.65 7.83
CA TRP A 18 17.00 4.80 6.97
C TRP A 18 17.40 4.47 5.52
N PRO A 19 16.46 4.35 4.57
CA PRO A 19 16.80 3.99 3.20
C PRO A 19 17.46 5.17 2.45
N GLU A 20 18.41 4.87 1.57
CA GLU A 20 18.99 5.86 0.66
C GLU A 20 17.99 6.27 -0.44
N ASN A 21 17.21 5.29 -0.94
CA ASN A 21 16.11 5.47 -1.88
C ASN A 21 14.90 4.66 -1.41
N ALA A 22 13.73 5.28 -1.40
CA ALA A 22 12.47 4.62 -1.11
C ALA A 22 11.39 5.12 -2.07
N ALA A 23 10.49 4.21 -2.47
CA ALA A 23 9.29 4.50 -3.21
C ALA A 23 8.08 4.01 -2.41
N PHE A 24 6.99 4.79 -2.48
CA PHE A 24 5.77 4.53 -1.74
C PHE A 24 4.61 4.53 -2.71
N PHE A 25 3.82 3.45 -2.72
CA PHE A 25 2.65 3.32 -3.57
C PHE A 25 1.40 3.16 -2.71
N PRO A 26 0.50 4.16 -2.68
CA PRO A 26 -0.74 4.06 -1.93
C PRO A 26 -1.73 3.13 -2.65
N ILE A 27 -2.37 2.24 -1.91
CA ILE A 27 -3.54 1.51 -2.39
C ILE A 27 -4.77 2.34 -2.01
N ILE A 28 -5.50 2.82 -3.02
CA ILE A 28 -6.65 3.70 -2.84
C ILE A 28 -7.95 2.93 -3.15
N ILE A 29 -8.92 3.03 -2.24
CA ILE A 29 -10.27 2.47 -2.38
C ILE A 29 -11.28 3.52 -1.91
N GLU A 30 -12.35 3.75 -2.66
CA GLU A 30 -13.38 4.76 -2.31
C GLU A 30 -12.77 6.14 -1.95
N ASN A 31 -11.73 6.54 -2.67
CA ASN A 31 -11.00 7.80 -2.43
C ASN A 31 -10.27 7.88 -1.08
N LYS A 32 -10.01 6.73 -0.43
CA LYS A 32 -9.27 6.59 0.82
C LYS A 32 -8.04 5.71 0.62
N VAL A 33 -6.92 6.11 1.23
CA VAL A 33 -5.72 5.27 1.29
C VAL A 33 -5.97 4.18 2.34
N VAL A 34 -5.98 2.92 1.91
CA VAL A 34 -6.23 1.76 2.78
C VAL A 34 -4.97 1.00 3.15
N ALA A 35 -3.92 1.15 2.33
CA ALA A 35 -2.61 0.56 2.56
C ALA A 35 -1.54 1.36 1.82
N LEU A 36 -0.28 1.19 2.23
CA LEU A 36 0.88 1.79 1.59
C LEU A 36 1.91 0.68 1.33
N LEU A 37 2.30 0.51 0.07
CA LEU A 37 3.41 -0.35 -0.29
C LEU A 37 4.71 0.44 -0.15
N HIS A 38 5.56 0.02 0.79
CA HIS A 38 6.92 0.52 0.94
C HIS A 38 7.88 -0.33 0.08
N CYS A 39 8.66 0.32 -0.78
CA CYS A 39 9.69 -0.30 -1.58
C CYS A 39 11.02 0.41 -1.34
N ASP A 40 12.03 -0.33 -0.88
CA ASP A 40 13.41 0.14 -0.83
C ASP A 40 14.33 -0.85 -1.52
N ASN A 41 15.54 -0.39 -1.82
CA ASN A 41 16.65 -1.22 -2.28
C ASN A 41 17.76 -1.20 -1.23
N TYR A 42 17.45 -1.34 0.06
CA TYR A 42 18.44 -1.16 1.13
C TYR A 42 19.65 -2.09 0.99
N THR A 43 19.43 -3.35 0.61
CA THR A 43 20.50 -4.35 0.44
C THR A 43 21.41 -4.07 -0.76
N SER A 44 20.84 -3.73 -1.92
CA SER A 44 21.61 -3.52 -3.15
C SER A 44 22.13 -2.09 -3.31
N LYS A 45 21.49 -1.12 -2.63
CA LYS A 45 21.70 0.32 -2.76
C LYS A 45 21.50 0.87 -4.17
N GLU A 46 20.87 0.09 -5.04
CA GLU A 46 20.57 0.51 -6.40
C GLU A 46 19.47 1.56 -6.41
N GLN A 47 19.52 2.46 -7.40
CA GLN A 47 18.41 3.38 -7.63
C GLN A 47 17.15 2.59 -7.99
N ILE A 48 16.01 3.12 -7.58
CA ILE A 48 14.71 2.55 -7.96
C ILE A 48 14.51 2.83 -9.46
N PRO A 49 14.30 1.79 -10.31
CA PRO A 49 14.10 1.96 -11.75
C PRO A 49 12.73 2.61 -12.05
N SER A 50 12.34 2.73 -13.33
CA SER A 50 10.98 3.17 -13.68
C SER A 50 9.93 2.30 -12.98
N THR A 51 8.98 2.98 -12.35
CA THR A 51 7.93 2.39 -11.54
C THR A 51 6.58 2.40 -12.25
N ASP A 52 6.52 2.81 -13.52
CA ASP A 52 5.25 3.00 -14.26
C ASP A 52 4.40 1.70 -14.27
N GLY A 53 5.07 0.56 -14.47
CA GLY A 53 4.40 -0.75 -14.44
C GLY A 53 3.92 -1.14 -13.03
N LEU A 54 4.66 -0.75 -11.99
CA LEU A 54 4.28 -1.02 -10.60
C LEU A 54 3.09 -0.14 -10.18
N GLU A 55 3.06 1.12 -10.59
CA GLU A 55 1.93 2.03 -10.37
C GLU A 55 0.65 1.45 -10.97
N ILE A 56 0.68 1.05 -12.25
CA ILE A 56 -0.45 0.40 -12.91
C ILE A 56 -0.88 -0.86 -12.16
N PHE A 57 0.07 -1.68 -11.71
CA PHE A 57 -0.22 -2.89 -10.95
C PHE A 57 -0.92 -2.58 -9.62
N ILE A 58 -0.48 -1.54 -8.91
CA ILE A 58 -1.07 -1.13 -7.63
C ILE A 58 -2.49 -0.61 -7.82
N ASP A 59 -2.77 0.13 -8.89
CA ASP A 59 -4.13 0.55 -9.23
C ASP A 59 -5.04 -0.64 -9.48
N GLN A 60 -4.57 -1.65 -10.23
CA GLN A 60 -5.34 -2.89 -10.44
C GLN A 60 -5.56 -3.67 -9.13
N ALA A 61 -4.56 -3.69 -8.25
CA ALA A 61 -4.70 -4.32 -6.94
C ALA A 61 -5.75 -3.62 -6.07
N GLY A 62 -5.82 -2.29 -6.11
CA GLY A 62 -6.85 -1.50 -5.44
C GLY A 62 -8.27 -1.87 -5.89
N ILE A 63 -8.50 -1.92 -7.21
CA ILE A 63 -9.79 -2.31 -7.80
C ILE A 63 -10.18 -3.73 -7.41
N ALA A 64 -9.22 -4.67 -7.45
CA ALA A 64 -9.47 -6.06 -7.08
C ALA A 64 -9.83 -6.21 -5.60
N LEU A 65 -9.14 -5.46 -4.72
CA LEU A 65 -9.39 -5.44 -3.29
C LEU A 65 -10.77 -4.85 -2.99
N GLU A 66 -11.14 -3.75 -3.64
CA GLU A 66 -12.47 -3.13 -3.54
C GLU A 66 -13.58 -4.13 -3.90
N LYS A 67 -13.44 -4.81 -5.05
CA LYS A 67 -14.41 -5.82 -5.49
C LYS A 67 -14.54 -6.96 -4.48
N THR A 68 -13.41 -7.44 -3.95
CA THR A 68 -13.40 -8.55 -2.97
C THR A 68 -14.08 -8.15 -1.66
N LEU A 69 -13.81 -6.93 -1.18
CA LEU A 69 -14.45 -6.40 0.04
C LEU A 69 -15.97 -6.22 -0.16
N LEU A 70 -16.39 -5.70 -1.32
CA LEU A 70 -17.80 -5.54 -1.63
C LEU A 70 -18.53 -6.89 -1.71
N GLN A 71 -17.93 -7.89 -2.38
CA GLN A 71 -18.48 -9.24 -2.45
C GLN A 71 -18.65 -9.87 -1.08
N ARG A 72 -17.68 -9.68 -0.18
CA ARG A 72 -17.76 -10.18 1.21
C ARG A 72 -18.90 -9.53 1.98
N ARG A 73 -19.07 -8.21 1.88
CA ARG A 73 -20.20 -7.49 2.50
C ARG A 73 -21.56 -7.99 2.01
N LEU A 74 -21.70 -8.24 0.70
CA LEU A 74 -22.93 -8.80 0.13
C LEU A 74 -23.23 -10.20 0.67
N GLN A 75 -22.21 -11.07 0.77
CA GLN A 75 -22.37 -12.42 1.33
C GLN A 75 -22.78 -12.39 2.80
N ASP A 76 -22.26 -11.45 3.58
CA ASP A 76 -22.61 -11.30 5.00
C ASP A 76 -24.06 -10.80 5.16
N LEU A 77 -24.52 -9.88 4.30
CA LEU A 77 -25.92 -9.42 4.28
C LEU A 77 -26.90 -10.54 3.88
N ASP A 78 -26.56 -11.33 2.86
CA ASP A 78 -27.38 -12.45 2.39
C ASP A 78 -27.53 -13.55 3.45
N LYS A 79 -26.50 -13.77 4.28
CA LYS A 79 -26.57 -14.71 5.41
C LYS A 79 -27.52 -14.22 6.50
N ASN A 80 -27.40 -12.96 6.89
CA ASN A 80 -28.23 -12.36 7.94
C ASN A 80 -29.71 -12.24 7.54
N SER A 81 -30.03 -12.19 6.24
CA SER A 81 -31.41 -12.18 5.75
C SER A 81 -32.08 -13.56 5.73
N LYS A 82 -31.33 -14.65 5.96
CA LYS A 82 -31.83 -16.05 5.94
C LYS A 82 -31.94 -16.67 7.34
N GLU A 83 -31.57 -15.93 8.38
CA GLU A 83 -31.79 -16.23 9.80
C GLU A 83 -33.01 -15.44 10.32
#